data_AF-A0A401MHG4-F1
#
_entry.id   AF-A0A401MHG4-F1
#
_cell.length_a   1.000
_cell.length_b   1.000
_cell.length_c   1.000
_cell.angle_alpha   90.00
_cell.angle_beta   90.00
_cell.angle_gamma   90.00
#
_symmetry.space_group_name_H-M   'P 1'
#
loop_
_entity.id
_entity.type
_entity.pdbx_description
1 polymer ?
#
loop_
_entity_poly.entity_id
_entity_poly.type
_entity_poly.pdbx_seq_one_letter_code
_entity_poly.pdbx_strand_id
1 'polypeptide(L)'
;MTAADVPAVMKSVQAMGYPAVTLRQQLDALPAVLELIKLVGRVLLGVLAFVGAVTVTGALSRQRAQEIGILKAVGFRTRAVLAMLVTEMALTGAVAALLGAVLGALLGGVGAALMRGSADLAPYAEGWVPLPAPGVLLTFLALTVLVVAAGALGPARRAARMSPTDAMKEW
;
A
#
# COMPACT_ATOMS: atom_id res chain seq x y z
N MET A 1 26.25 24.07 35.99
CA MET A 1 25.74 24.24 34.61
C MET A 1 24.81 23.08 34.34
N THR A 2 23.52 23.33 34.52
CA THR A 2 22.47 22.32 34.46
C THR A 2 21.87 22.32 33.06
N ALA A 3 21.37 21.18 32.57
CA ALA A 3 20.82 21.02 31.22
C ALA A 3 19.67 22.00 30.85
N ALA A 4 19.18 22.77 31.82
CA ALA A 4 18.20 23.85 31.69
C ALA A 4 18.76 25.16 31.10
N ASP A 5 20.09 25.38 31.12
CA ASP A 5 20.73 26.63 30.68
C ASP A 5 21.09 26.63 29.17
N VAL A 6 21.04 25.47 28.54
CA VAL A 6 21.42 25.24 27.12
C VAL A 6 20.59 26.07 26.12
N PRO A 7 19.26 26.25 26.28
CA PRO A 7 18.47 27.05 25.35
C PRO A 7 18.77 28.56 25.41
N ALA A 8 19.16 29.06 26.59
CA ALA A 8 19.48 30.48 26.79
C ALA A 8 20.84 30.85 26.18
N VAL A 9 21.84 29.97 26.33
CA VAL A 9 23.16 30.11 25.70
C VAL A 9 23.09 29.94 24.18
N MET A 10 22.19 29.10 23.68
CA MET A 10 21.95 28.96 22.24
C MET A 10 21.51 30.29 21.61
N LYS A 11 20.57 30.99 22.25
CA LYS A 11 20.01 32.24 21.73
C LYS A 11 21.05 33.37 21.70
N SER A 12 21.99 33.40 22.65
CA SER A 12 23.10 34.36 22.65
C SER A 12 24.18 34.05 21.61
N VAL A 13 24.45 32.77 21.33
CA VAL A 13 25.41 32.36 20.28
C VAL A 13 24.84 32.55 18.87
N GLN A 14 23.53 32.34 18.68
CA GLN A 14 22.84 32.62 17.42
C GLN A 14 22.78 34.12 17.12
N ALA A 15 22.62 34.96 18.15
CA ALA A 15 22.70 36.41 18.02
C ALA A 15 24.11 36.91 17.62
N MET A 16 25.16 36.11 17.84
CA MET A 16 26.54 36.38 17.41
C MET A 16 26.85 35.91 15.98
N GLY A 17 25.86 35.42 15.22
CA GLY A 17 26.01 35.10 13.79
C GLY A 17 26.62 33.74 13.46
N TYR A 18 26.82 32.87 14.46
CA TYR A 18 27.25 31.49 14.25
C TYR A 18 26.05 30.56 14.01
N PRO A 19 26.04 29.73 12.94
CA PRO A 19 25.03 28.71 12.74
C PRO A 19 25.23 27.57 13.74
N ALA A 20 24.80 27.78 14.98
CA ALA A 20 24.78 26.75 16.00
C ALA A 20 23.57 25.83 15.77
N VAL A 21 23.73 24.82 14.91
CA VAL A 21 22.76 23.72 14.82
C VAL A 21 23.05 22.78 15.98
N THR A 22 22.18 22.79 16.98
CA THR A 22 22.34 21.89 18.13
C THR A 22 21.94 20.46 17.75
N LEU A 23 22.58 19.45 18.35
CA LEU A 23 22.22 18.04 18.15
C LEU A 23 20.72 17.80 18.45
N ARG A 24 20.13 18.55 19.38
CA ARG A 24 18.68 18.55 19.66
C ARG A 24 17.84 18.99 18.46
N GLN A 25 18.26 20.04 17.75
CA GLN A 25 17.55 20.52 16.57
C GLN A 25 17.64 19.53 15.39
N GLN A 26 18.71 18.73 15.29
CA GLN A 26 18.77 17.61 14.35
C GLN A 26 17.87 16.45 14.79
N LEU A 27 17.83 16.13 16.09
CA LEU A 27 16.97 15.08 16.63
C LEU A 27 15.47 15.41 16.50
N ASP A 28 15.08 16.69 16.58
CA ASP A 28 13.70 17.14 16.41
C ASP A 28 13.21 17.02 14.95
N ALA A 29 14.12 17.07 13.97
CA ALA A 29 13.78 16.94 12.55
C ALA A 29 13.63 15.47 12.09
N LEU A 30 14.27 14.52 12.79
CA LEU A 30 14.28 13.11 12.41
C LEU A 30 12.86 12.48 12.31
N PRO A 31 11.94 12.67 13.28
CA PRO A 31 10.60 12.10 13.18
C PRO A 31 9.84 12.60 11.95
N ALA A 32 9.98 13.88 11.59
CA ALA A 32 9.31 14.46 10.43
C ALA A 32 9.82 13.85 9.11
N VAL A 33 11.13 13.65 8.99
CA VAL A 33 11.74 12.98 7.82
C VAL A 33 11.29 11.52 7.74
N LEU A 34 11.29 10.80 8.86
CA LEU A 34 10.84 9.41 8.91
C LEU A 34 9.35 9.27 8.54
N GLU A 35 8.49 10.18 8.99
CA GLU A 35 7.07 10.20 8.60
C GLU A 35 6.89 10.51 7.11
N LEU A 36 7.69 11.42 6.54
CA LEU A 36 7.68 11.67 5.10
C LEU A 36 8.08 10.42 4.31
N ILE A 37 9.15 9.74 4.72
CA ILE A 37 9.60 8.49 4.07
C ILE A 37 8.51 7.42 4.17
N LYS A 38 7.89 7.24 5.35
CA LYS A 38 6.78 6.31 5.54
C LYS A 38 5.58 6.64 4.64
N LEU A 39 5.21 7.92 4.55
CA LEU A 39 4.09 8.36 3.72
C LEU A 39 4.35 8.08 2.23
N VAL A 40 5.50 8.49 1.73
CA VAL A 40 5.91 8.24 0.34
C VAL A 40 5.94 6.74 0.05
N GLY A 41 6.51 5.94 0.96
CA GLY A 41 6.53 4.49 0.84
C GLY A 41 5.13 3.87 0.76
N ARG A 42 4.19 4.29 1.62
CA ARG A 42 2.79 3.82 1.59
C ARG A 42 2.10 4.15 0.26
N VAL A 43 2.30 5.36 -0.26
CA VAL A 43 1.73 5.79 -1.54
C VAL A 43 2.29 4.96 -2.69
N LEU A 44 3.62 4.80 -2.76
CA LEU A 44 4.27 4.01 -3.80
C LEU A 44 3.80 2.54 -3.80
N LEU A 45 3.73 1.92 -2.63
CA LEU A 45 3.21 0.55 -2.50
C LEU A 45 1.75 0.44 -2.97
N GLY A 46 0.92 1.43 -2.63
CA GLY A 46 -0.47 1.50 -3.12
C GLY A 46 -0.56 1.62 -4.64
N VAL A 47 0.29 2.45 -5.25
CA VAL A 47 0.38 2.59 -6.71
C VAL A 47 0.85 1.30 -7.37
N LEU A 48 1.87 0.64 -6.81
CA LEU A 48 2.37 -0.64 -7.31
C LEU A 48 1.28 -1.72 -7.26
N ALA A 49 0.52 -1.80 -6.17
CA ALA A 49 -0.61 -2.72 -6.06
C ALA A 49 -1.68 -2.44 -7.13
N PHE A 50 -2.01 -1.16 -7.35
CA PHE A 50 -2.97 -0.75 -8.38
C PHE A 50 -2.50 -1.14 -9.79
N VAL A 51 -1.25 -0.81 -10.14
CA VAL A 51 -0.67 -1.13 -11.46
C VAL A 51 -0.58 -2.64 -11.65
N GLY A 52 -0.18 -3.38 -10.61
CA GLY A 52 -0.15 -4.84 -10.63
C GLY A 52 -1.53 -5.44 -10.92
N ALA A 53 -2.57 -4.94 -10.25
CA ALA A 53 -3.96 -5.38 -10.51
C ALA A 53 -4.39 -5.11 -11.96
N VAL A 54 -4.17 -3.89 -12.46
CA VAL A 54 -4.47 -3.53 -13.86
C VAL A 54 -3.73 -4.43 -14.84
N THR A 55 -2.44 -4.69 -14.59
CA THR A 55 -1.57 -5.49 -15.46
C THR A 55 -2.02 -6.94 -15.52
N VAL A 56 -2.31 -7.56 -14.37
CA VAL A 56 -2.78 -8.96 -14.31
C VAL A 56 -4.15 -9.10 -14.97
N THR A 57 -5.11 -8.23 -14.66
CA THR A 57 -6.43 -8.28 -15.31
C THR A 57 -6.34 -8.01 -16.81
N GLY A 58 -5.42 -7.12 -17.24
CA GLY A 58 -5.13 -6.86 -18.64
C GLY A 58 -4.51 -8.06 -19.36
N ALA A 59 -3.55 -8.75 -18.74
CA ALA A 59 -2.90 -9.93 -19.31
C ALA A 59 -3.89 -11.09 -19.53
N LEU A 60 -4.82 -11.28 -18.60
CA LEU A 60 -5.87 -12.31 -18.70
C LEU A 60 -7.11 -11.83 -19.48
N SER A 61 -7.07 -10.65 -20.08
CA SER A 61 -8.23 -10.06 -20.75
C SER A 61 -8.77 -10.90 -21.91
N ARG A 62 -7.89 -11.61 -22.63
CA ARG A 62 -8.29 -12.49 -23.76
C ARG A 62 -9.08 -13.71 -23.29
N GLN A 63 -8.57 -14.42 -22.29
CA GLN A 63 -9.26 -15.58 -21.70
C GLN A 63 -10.62 -15.16 -21.11
N ARG A 64 -10.63 -14.05 -20.38
CA ARG A 64 -11.87 -13.49 -19.81
C ARG A 64 -12.84 -13.01 -20.89
N ALA A 65 -12.36 -12.43 -21.99
CA ALA A 65 -13.24 -12.02 -23.09
C ALA A 65 -13.97 -13.23 -23.71
N GLN A 66 -13.32 -14.39 -23.82
CA GLN A 66 -13.95 -15.63 -24.29
C GLN A 66 -15.03 -16.11 -23.31
N GLU A 67 -14.72 -16.17 -22.01
CA GLU A 67 -15.69 -16.54 -20.97
C GLU A 67 -16.91 -15.61 -20.96
N ILE A 68 -16.69 -14.30 -21.07
CA ILE A 68 -17.73 -13.27 -21.15
C ILE A 68 -18.58 -13.44 -22.42
N GLY A 69 -17.95 -13.77 -23.55
CA GLY A 69 -18.63 -14.05 -24.81
C GLY A 69 -19.60 -15.23 -24.68
N ILE A 70 -19.16 -16.31 -24.04
CA ILE A 70 -19.99 -17.50 -23.77
C ILE A 70 -21.15 -17.15 -22.84
N LEU A 71 -20.88 -16.43 -21.73
CA LEU A 71 -21.93 -16.02 -20.79
C LEU A 71 -22.98 -15.13 -21.47
N LYS A 72 -22.56 -14.18 -22.31
CA LYS A 72 -23.48 -13.31 -23.07
C LYS A 72 -24.27 -14.09 -24.13
N ALA A 73 -23.69 -15.12 -24.75
CA ALA A 73 -24.38 -15.99 -25.70
C ALA A 73 -25.49 -16.82 -25.04
N VAL A 74 -25.31 -17.21 -23.77
CA VAL A 74 -26.32 -17.89 -22.95
C VAL A 74 -27.39 -16.90 -22.40
N GLY A 75 -27.21 -15.59 -22.59
CA GLY A 75 -28.19 -14.56 -22.26
C GLY A 75 -27.87 -13.72 -21.02
N PHE A 76 -26.66 -13.81 -20.46
CA PHE A 76 -26.28 -12.95 -19.33
C PHE A 76 -26.19 -11.48 -19.73
N ARG A 77 -26.72 -10.61 -18.86
CA ARG A 77 -26.62 -9.15 -19.01
C ARG A 77 -25.20 -8.68 -18.70
N THR A 78 -24.70 -7.68 -19.45
CA THR A 78 -23.40 -7.03 -19.23
C THR A 78 -23.16 -6.59 -17.79
N ARG A 79 -24.20 -6.10 -17.10
CA ARG A 79 -24.11 -5.68 -15.69
C ARG A 79 -23.85 -6.85 -14.74
N ALA A 80 -24.43 -8.02 -15.01
CA ALA A 80 -24.24 -9.21 -14.19
C ALA A 80 -22.81 -9.74 -14.32
N VAL A 81 -22.29 -9.76 -15.56
CA VAL A 81 -20.90 -10.13 -15.84
C VAL A 81 -19.92 -9.17 -15.18
N LEU A 82 -20.17 -7.86 -15.27
CA LEU A 82 -19.32 -6.87 -14.62
C LEU A 82 -19.33 -7.02 -13.09
N ALA A 83 -20.50 -7.24 -12.49
CA ALA A 83 -20.62 -7.47 -11.05
C ALA A 83 -19.83 -8.71 -10.62
N MET A 84 -19.95 -9.82 -11.36
CA MET A 84 -19.19 -11.05 -11.12
C MET A 84 -17.67 -10.81 -11.15
N LEU A 85 -17.16 -10.11 -12.16
CA LEU A 85 -15.73 -9.80 -12.27
C LEU A 85 -15.23 -8.92 -11.13
N VAL A 86 -16.02 -7.92 -10.73
CA VAL A 86 -15.68 -7.05 -9.60
C VAL A 86 -15.67 -7.83 -8.29
N THR A 87 -16.64 -8.73 -8.08
CA THR A 87 -16.67 -9.58 -6.88
C THR A 87 -15.51 -10.57 -6.83
N GLU A 88 -15.12 -11.13 -7.97
CA GLU A 88 -13.95 -12.01 -8.06
C GLU A 88 -12.68 -11.26 -7.66
N MET A 89 -12.47 -10.06 -8.21
CA MET A 89 -11.31 -9.24 -7.90
C MET A 89 -11.32 -8.72 -6.46
N ALA A 90 -12.50 -8.45 -5.89
CA ALA A 90 -12.63 -8.11 -4.48
C ALA A 90 -12.24 -9.29 -3.58
N LEU A 91 -12.65 -10.52 -3.91
CA LEU A 91 -12.26 -11.74 -3.20
C LEU A 91 -10.75 -11.99 -3.32
N THR A 92 -10.18 -11.86 -4.53
CA THR A 92 -8.73 -11.96 -4.73
C THR A 92 -7.99 -10.90 -3.92
N GLY A 93 -8.49 -9.66 -3.90
CA GLY A 93 -7.95 -8.59 -3.07
C GLY A 93 -8.02 -8.89 -1.57
N ALA A 94 -9.09 -9.52 -1.09
CA ALA A 94 -9.25 -9.89 0.31
C ALA A 94 -8.24 -10.99 0.71
N VAL A 95 -8.08 -12.01 -0.14
CA VAL A 95 -7.07 -13.06 0.08
C VAL A 95 -5.66 -12.47 0.06
N ALA A 96 -5.35 -11.61 -0.91
CA ALA A 96 -4.07 -10.93 -1.01
C ALA A 96 -3.78 -10.04 0.22
N ALA A 97 -4.78 -9.32 0.72
CA ALA A 97 -4.66 -8.47 1.89
C ALA A 97 -4.40 -9.29 3.17
N LEU A 98 -5.09 -10.42 3.35
CA LEU A 98 -4.86 -11.32 4.47
C LEU A 98 -3.45 -11.93 4.42
N LEU A 99 -3.04 -12.46 3.26
CA LEU A 99 -1.70 -13.01 3.08
C LEU A 99 -0.63 -11.94 3.28
N GLY A 100 -0.83 -10.74 2.74
CA GLY A 100 0.07 -9.60 2.91
C GLY A 100 0.18 -9.17 4.36
N ALA A 101 -0.92 -9.17 5.12
CA ALA A 101 -0.90 -8.84 6.55
C ALA A 101 -0.12 -9.88 7.36
N VAL A 102 -0.32 -11.18 7.08
CA VAL A 102 0.41 -12.26 7.76
C VAL A 102 1.91 -12.20 7.42
N LEU A 103 2.25 -12.11 6.13
CA LEU A 103 3.65 -12.01 5.70
C LEU A 103 4.32 -10.74 6.22
N GLY A 104 3.61 -9.61 6.20
CA GLY A 104 4.10 -8.34 6.73
C GLY A 104 4.37 -8.40 8.22
N ALA A 105 3.49 -9.03 9.01
CA ALA A 105 3.69 -9.24 10.44
C ALA A 105 4.90 -10.14 10.73
N LEU A 106 5.06 -11.23 9.98
CA LEU A 106 6.19 -12.14 10.11
C LEU A 106 7.52 -11.47 9.76
N LEU A 107 7.62 -10.87 8.57
CA LEU A 107 8.83 -10.21 8.09
C LEU A 107 9.18 -8.99 8.95
N GLY A 108 8.18 -8.21 9.36
CA GLY A 108 8.38 -7.12 10.30
C GLY A 108 8.90 -7.63 11.65
N GLY A 109 8.44 -8.79 12.11
CA GLY A 109 8.87 -9.39 13.37
C GLY A 109 10.32 -9.84 13.35
N VAL A 110 10.73 -10.46 12.24
CA VAL A 110 12.13 -10.78 11.99
C VAL A 110 12.96 -9.50 11.96
N GLY A 111 12.53 -8.47 11.23
CA GLY A 111 13.23 -7.18 11.17
C GLY A 111 13.39 -6.52 12.54
N ALA A 112 12.33 -6.48 13.35
CA ALA A 112 12.38 -5.93 14.69
C ALA A 112 13.28 -6.73 15.64
N ALA A 113 13.30 -8.07 15.51
CA ALA A 113 14.21 -8.92 16.27
C ALA A 113 15.69 -8.64 15.92
N LEU A 114 15.99 -8.46 14.63
CA LEU A 114 17.33 -8.10 14.17
C LEU A 114 17.76 -6.72 14.71
N MET A 115 16.87 -5.73 14.67
CA MET A 115 17.16 -4.38 15.17
C MET A 115 17.42 -4.35 16.68
N ARG A 116 16.68 -5.15 17.47
CA ARG A 116 16.93 -5.31 18.91
C ARG A 116 18.30 -5.94 19.23
N GLY A 117 18.85 -6.73 18.31
CA GLY A 117 20.18 -7.33 18.45
C GLY A 117 21.33 -6.34 18.27
N SER A 118 21.05 -5.13 17.77
CA SER A 118 22.04 -4.07 17.56
C SER A 118 21.83 -2.90 18.52
N ALA A 119 22.87 -2.51 19.25
CA ALA A 119 22.79 -1.43 20.25
C ALA A 119 22.34 -0.08 19.66
N ASP A 120 22.74 0.22 18.42
CA ASP A 120 22.41 1.47 17.74
C ASP A 120 20.95 1.53 17.24
N LEU A 121 20.34 0.37 16.94
CA LEU A 121 18.99 0.30 16.36
C LEU A 121 17.92 -0.14 17.36
N ALA A 122 18.31 -0.66 18.53
CA ALA A 122 17.41 -1.10 19.58
C ALA A 122 16.36 -0.03 19.98
N PRO A 123 16.70 1.28 20.12
CA PRO A 123 15.71 2.31 20.44
C PRO A 123 14.61 2.48 19.39
N TYR A 124 14.89 2.12 18.13
CA TYR A 124 13.91 2.21 17.04
C TYR A 124 13.01 0.97 16.94
N ALA A 125 13.35 -0.11 17.65
CA ALA A 125 12.54 -1.31 17.76
C ALA A 125 11.59 -1.28 18.97
N GLU A 126 11.82 -0.39 19.94
CA GLU A 126 10.93 -0.14 21.07
C GLU A 126 9.63 0.49 20.56
N GLY A 127 8.53 -0.27 20.61
CA GLY A 127 7.23 0.12 20.07
C GLY A 127 6.85 -0.56 18.75
N TRP A 128 7.70 -1.45 18.22
CA TRP A 128 7.29 -2.29 17.11
C TRP A 128 6.24 -3.32 17.57
N VAL A 129 5.08 -3.31 16.92
CA VAL A 129 4.00 -4.28 17.16
C VAL A 129 3.82 -5.13 15.90
N PRO A 130 3.77 -6.47 16.02
CA PRO A 130 3.59 -7.36 14.88
C PRO A 130 2.36 -7.09 14.05
N LEU A 131 1.28 -6.70 14.72
CA LEU A 131 0.03 -6.34 14.09
C LEU A 131 -0.34 -4.93 14.55
N PRO A 132 -0.66 -4.02 13.61
CA PRO A 132 -1.12 -2.69 13.99
C PRO A 132 -2.47 -2.79 14.70
N ALA A 133 -2.90 -1.70 15.33
CA ALA A 133 -4.19 -1.62 16.02
C ALA A 133 -5.33 -2.11 15.10
N PRO A 134 -6.38 -2.77 15.64
CA PRO A 134 -7.45 -3.38 14.82
C PRO A 134 -8.05 -2.43 13.79
N GLY A 135 -8.23 -1.16 14.15
CA GLY A 135 -8.71 -0.13 13.22
C GLY A 135 -7.79 0.07 12.02
N VAL A 136 -6.48 0.15 12.25
CA VAL A 136 -5.47 0.30 11.18
C VAL A 136 -5.44 -0.94 10.28
N LEU A 137 -5.48 -2.13 10.88
CA LEU A 137 -5.53 -3.39 10.12
C LEU A 137 -6.78 -3.46 9.23
N LEU A 138 -7.95 -3.09 9.77
CA LEU A 138 -9.19 -3.03 9.00
C LEU A 138 -9.11 -2.00 7.86
N THR A 139 -8.57 -0.81 8.11
CA THR A 139 -8.38 0.18 7.03
C THR A 139 -7.44 -0.33 5.93
N PHE A 140 -6.36 -1.04 6.30
CA PHE A 140 -5.43 -1.62 5.34
C PHE A 140 -6.10 -2.71 4.49
N LEU A 141 -6.85 -3.63 5.12
CA LEU A 141 -7.61 -4.66 4.43
C LEU A 141 -8.62 -4.05 3.45
N ALA A 142 -9.41 -3.08 3.92
CA ALA A 142 -10.42 -2.40 3.11
C ALA A 142 -9.80 -1.65 1.93
N LEU A 143 -8.72 -0.90 2.17
CA LEU A 143 -8.02 -0.17 1.11
C LEU A 143 -7.41 -1.11 0.06
N THR A 144 -6.83 -2.22 0.49
CA THR A 144 -6.23 -3.20 -0.44
C THR A 144 -7.30 -3.80 -1.36
N VAL A 145 -8.43 -4.24 -0.80
CA VAL A 145 -9.57 -4.74 -1.59
C VAL A 145 -10.06 -3.68 -2.55
N LEU A 146 -10.21 -2.43 -2.10
CA LEU A 146 -10.70 -1.33 -2.90
C LEU A 146 -9.76 -0.98 -4.05
N VAL A 147 -8.45 -0.94 -3.81
CA VAL A 147 -7.42 -0.66 -4.84
C VAL A 147 -7.39 -1.76 -5.90
N VAL A 148 -7.40 -3.03 -5.48
CA VAL A 148 -7.38 -4.17 -6.41
C VAL A 148 -8.66 -4.21 -7.26
N ALA A 149 -9.83 -4.06 -6.61
CA ALA A 149 -11.10 -3.99 -7.32
C ALA A 149 -11.16 -2.80 -8.27
N ALA A 150 -10.68 -1.62 -7.85
CA ALA A 150 -10.64 -0.43 -8.69
C ALA A 150 -9.73 -0.58 -9.91
N GLY A 151 -8.56 -1.20 -9.74
CA GLY A 151 -7.64 -1.51 -10.85
C GLY A 151 -8.28 -2.41 -11.91
N ALA A 152 -9.11 -3.35 -11.48
CA ALA A 152 -9.80 -4.26 -12.39
C ALA A 152 -10.98 -3.61 -13.15
N LEU A 153 -11.55 -2.51 -12.67
CA LEU A 153 -12.75 -1.91 -13.26
C LEU A 153 -12.56 -1.49 -14.71
N GLY A 154 -11.40 -0.90 -15.04
CA GLY A 154 -11.10 -0.46 -16.42
C GLY A 154 -11.11 -1.63 -17.41
N PRO A 155 -10.24 -2.63 -17.22
CA PRO A 155 -10.21 -3.84 -18.03
C PRO A 155 -11.55 -4.60 -18.06
N ALA A 156 -12.21 -4.77 -16.91
CA ALA A 156 -13.48 -5.48 -16.81
C ALA A 156 -14.60 -4.79 -17.60
N ARG A 157 -14.67 -3.45 -17.55
CA ARG A 157 -15.61 -2.67 -18.37
C ARG A 157 -15.32 -2.83 -19.85
N ARG A 158 -14.06 -2.81 -20.25
CA ARG A 158 -13.64 -3.00 -21.65
C ARG A 158 -14.06 -4.39 -22.14
N ALA A 159 -13.82 -5.43 -21.35
CA ALA A 159 -14.18 -6.80 -21.69
C ALA A 159 -15.71 -7.02 -21.74
N ALA A 160 -16.47 -6.49 -20.79
CA ALA A 160 -17.93 -6.62 -20.75
C ALA A 160 -18.64 -5.94 -21.95
N ARG A 161 -18.03 -4.89 -22.50
CA ARG A 161 -18.52 -4.15 -23.67
C ARG A 161 -18.15 -4.77 -25.01
N MET A 162 -17.22 -5.73 -25.07
CA MET A 162 -16.89 -6.40 -26.32
C MET A 162 -18.11 -7.16 -26.86
N SER A 163 -18.33 -7.04 -28.16
CA SER A 163 -19.36 -7.81 -28.86
C SER A 163 -18.86 -9.25 -29.07
N PRO A 164 -19.75 -10.26 -29.07
CA PRO A 164 -19.37 -11.65 -29.34
C PRO A 164 -18.65 -11.81 -30.69
N THR A 165 -19.03 -11.00 -31.68
CA THR A 165 -18.40 -10.96 -33.01
C THR A 165 -16.98 -10.39 -33.01
N ASP A 166 -16.65 -9.45 -32.13
CA ASP A 166 -15.29 -8.91 -32.02
C ASP A 166 -14.37 -9.90 -31.29
N ALA A 167 -14.89 -10.60 -30.27
CA ALA A 167 -14.16 -11.64 -29.56
C ALA A 167 -13.78 -12.84 -30.47
N MET A 168 -14.52 -13.06 -31.56
CA MET A 168 -14.22 -14.09 -32.56
C MET A 168 -13.33 -13.60 -33.72
N LYS A 169 -13.24 -12.29 -33.97
CA LYS A 169 -12.43 -11.71 -35.07
C LYS A 169 -10.96 -11.50 -34.69
N GLU A 170 -10.65 -11.48 -33.39
CA GLU A 170 -9.28 -11.35 -32.87
C GLU A 170 -8.56 -12.72 -32.75
N TRP A 171 -9.11 -13.74 -33.44
CA TRP A 171 -8.55 -15.07 -33.62
C TRP A 171 -7.68 -15.15 -34.88
#